data_AF-A0A9P8FRE6-F1
#
_entry.id   AF-A0A9P8FRE6-F1
#
_cell.length_a   1.000
_cell.length_b   1.000
_cell.length_c   1.000
_cell.angle_alpha   90.00
_cell.angle_beta   90.00
_cell.angle_gamma   90.00
#
_symmetry.space_group_name_H-M   'P 1'
#
loop_
_entity.id
_entity.type
_entity.pdbx_description
1 polymer ?
#
loop_
_entity_poly.entity_id
_entity_poly.type
_entity_poly.pdbx_seq_one_letter_code
_entity_poly.pdbx_strand_id
1 'polypeptide(L)'
;MTSYFKEKITGAQSEVDSGNANKYFIQVAAGTSYDDSKAKQVIINGAPTELNKNAKVAVRIKEYQGIPLDSPATSSYFEDSAHSNDTYSIAVSWIPDEDIDANDLVWGIELVNPIRDRIPGRFITTAFNIVKGFVDSSLKCDPNADQPWLNGPVLCSTAITFSIGPKGNCEIPAILAEGGLSDDSAVRKSHNIPPSESQRRKYFLDEQNRKSFVFEKGRCYAFDFHNGYIDWKNYALKLPGFSFGVLKYINDRTHTTRFVLKSRKTGKVCVATTFRLLYGEELEKAKKQSAAAAQTGETEDDTSQHVNTTEDQPKEQPPPPQNGYLENSNGDPELLEPLKGPELEKVDKEKLVQQPLQGPEEANGLSLQESNTSRSLSGSGSGVSLQDDDEEHPAGNAADQVIAASEDRRKSEST
;
A
#
# COMPACT_ATOMS: atom_id res chain seq x y z
N MET A 1 -24.21 -3.92 -23.74
CA MET A 1 -22.89 -3.56 -23.16
C MET A 1 -22.13 -4.77 -22.61
N THR A 2 -22.80 -5.76 -22.03
CA THR A 2 -22.16 -6.94 -21.41
C THR A 2 -21.43 -7.86 -22.39
N SER A 3 -21.89 -8.01 -23.65
CA SER A 3 -21.19 -8.85 -24.64
C SER A 3 -19.96 -8.19 -25.25
N TYR A 4 -19.98 -6.87 -25.47
CA TYR A 4 -18.87 -6.11 -26.04
C TYR A 4 -17.64 -6.05 -25.11
N PHE A 5 -17.88 -6.01 -23.79
CA PHE A 5 -16.80 -6.15 -22.80
C PHE A 5 -16.26 -7.59 -22.77
N LYS A 6 -17.11 -8.61 -22.90
CA LYS A 6 -16.69 -10.01 -22.87
C LYS A 6 -15.73 -10.35 -24.02
N GLU A 7 -15.99 -9.83 -25.21
CA GLU A 7 -15.21 -10.10 -26.43
C GLU A 7 -13.86 -9.37 -26.47
N LYS A 8 -13.77 -8.15 -25.92
CA LYS A 8 -12.49 -7.43 -25.75
C LYS A 8 -11.61 -8.02 -24.64
N ILE A 9 -12.21 -8.64 -23.62
CA ILE A 9 -11.51 -9.21 -22.47
C ILE A 9 -10.94 -10.61 -22.78
N THR A 10 -11.64 -11.43 -23.58
CA THR A 10 -11.15 -12.77 -23.98
C THR A 10 -9.86 -12.71 -24.81
N GLY A 11 -9.66 -11.69 -25.65
CA GLY A 11 -8.43 -11.50 -26.43
C GLY A 11 -7.23 -10.94 -25.65
N ALA A 12 -7.41 -10.60 -24.37
CA ALA A 12 -6.40 -9.97 -23.52
C ALA A 12 -5.90 -10.90 -22.40
N GLN A 13 -6.22 -12.18 -22.42
CA GLN A 13 -5.62 -13.15 -21.51
C GLN A 13 -4.20 -13.50 -21.95
N SER A 14 -3.32 -13.75 -20.97
CA SER A 14 -2.03 -14.36 -21.24
C SER A 14 -2.02 -15.78 -20.69
N GLU A 15 -1.28 -16.68 -21.34
CA GLU A 15 -0.95 -17.97 -20.75
C GLU A 15 -0.26 -17.78 -19.39
N VAL A 16 -0.59 -18.67 -18.44
CA VAL A 16 0.01 -18.77 -17.11
C VAL A 16 0.93 -19.98 -17.13
N ASP A 17 2.22 -19.77 -16.91
CA ASP A 17 3.24 -20.81 -16.98
C ASP A 17 3.41 -21.54 -15.63
N SER A 18 2.35 -22.23 -15.20
CA SER A 18 2.35 -22.97 -13.93
C SER A 18 3.42 -24.07 -13.88
N GLY A 19 3.85 -24.60 -15.02
CA GLY A 19 4.84 -25.68 -15.11
C GLY A 19 6.26 -25.26 -14.68
N ASN A 20 6.56 -23.96 -14.73
CA ASN A 20 7.87 -23.42 -14.34
C ASN A 20 7.86 -22.68 -12.99
N ALA A 21 6.71 -22.54 -12.33
CA ALA A 21 6.58 -21.76 -11.09
C ALA A 21 7.48 -22.27 -9.95
N ASN A 22 7.72 -23.58 -9.87
CA ASN A 22 8.61 -24.19 -8.85
C ASN A 22 10.09 -23.78 -8.97
N LYS A 23 10.50 -23.15 -10.09
CA LYS A 23 11.86 -22.65 -10.30
C LYS A 23 12.10 -21.27 -9.69
N TYR A 24 11.03 -20.62 -9.21
CA TYR A 24 11.06 -19.26 -8.70
C TYR A 24 10.63 -19.23 -7.25
N PHE A 25 11.29 -18.39 -6.44
CA PHE A 25 11.01 -18.24 -5.01
C PHE A 25 10.90 -16.75 -4.68
N ILE A 26 9.90 -16.40 -3.89
CA ILE A 26 9.69 -15.01 -3.45
C ILE A 26 10.66 -14.72 -2.30
N GLN A 27 11.39 -13.62 -2.37
CA GLN A 27 12.08 -13.03 -1.24
C GLN A 27 11.48 -11.67 -0.94
N VAL A 28 11.17 -11.41 0.33
CA VAL A 28 10.61 -10.13 0.77
C VAL A 28 11.54 -9.46 1.76
N ALA A 29 11.91 -8.22 1.46
CA ALA A 29 12.64 -7.35 2.37
C ALA A 29 11.89 -6.03 2.52
N ALA A 30 11.98 -5.39 3.67
CA ALA A 30 11.31 -4.12 3.91
C ALA A 30 12.21 -3.11 4.61
N GLY A 31 11.97 -1.84 4.35
CA GLY A 31 12.72 -0.74 4.93
C GLY A 31 11.94 0.57 4.93
N THR A 32 12.56 1.62 5.46
CA THR A 32 12.00 2.98 5.49
C THR A 32 12.70 3.90 4.50
N SER A 33 13.33 3.31 3.47
CA SER A 33 13.96 4.00 2.34
C SER A 33 14.05 3.03 1.15
N TYR A 34 14.47 3.53 -0.01
CA TYR A 34 14.75 2.70 -1.19
C TYR A 34 16.13 2.03 -1.19
N ASP A 35 16.93 2.25 -0.14
CA ASP A 35 18.25 1.65 0.03
C ASP A 35 18.11 0.20 0.50
N ASP A 36 18.24 -0.73 -0.44
CA ASP A 36 18.10 -2.17 -0.18
C ASP A 36 19.15 -2.70 0.81
N SER A 37 20.29 -2.02 0.97
CA SER A 37 21.32 -2.40 1.96
C SER A 37 20.87 -2.18 3.41
N LYS A 38 19.87 -1.32 3.61
CA LYS A 38 19.24 -1.04 4.90
C LYS A 38 17.93 -1.78 5.09
N ALA A 39 17.47 -2.53 4.10
CA ALA A 39 16.24 -3.31 4.20
C ALA A 39 16.48 -4.54 5.09
N LYS A 40 15.46 -4.90 5.86
CA LYS A 40 15.44 -6.10 6.70
C LYS A 40 14.67 -7.20 5.98
N GLN A 41 15.18 -8.43 6.04
CA GLN A 41 14.45 -9.61 5.60
C GLN A 41 13.15 -9.74 6.42
N VAL A 42 12.02 -9.91 5.75
CA VAL A 42 10.71 -10.07 6.41
C VAL A 42 10.47 -11.54 6.71
N ILE A 43 9.92 -11.81 7.90
CA ILE A 43 9.42 -13.14 8.30
C ILE A 43 8.02 -13.31 7.69
N ILE A 44 7.88 -14.21 6.71
CA ILE A 44 6.60 -14.40 6.02
C ILE A 44 5.67 -15.25 6.86
N ASN A 45 4.40 -14.86 6.93
CA ASN A 45 3.35 -15.54 7.71
C ASN A 45 3.66 -15.65 9.21
N GLY A 46 4.65 -14.90 9.72
CA GLY A 46 5.09 -14.90 11.10
C GLY A 46 4.87 -13.57 11.81
N ALA A 47 5.71 -13.30 12.81
CA ALA A 47 5.64 -12.08 13.60
C ALA A 47 5.99 -10.82 12.76
N PRO A 48 5.44 -9.64 13.10
CA PRO A 48 5.82 -8.38 12.48
C PRO A 48 7.33 -8.13 12.57
N THR A 49 7.92 -7.69 11.46
CA THR A 49 9.31 -7.23 11.40
C THR A 49 9.38 -5.75 11.78
N GLU A 50 10.12 -5.43 12.84
CA GLU A 50 10.39 -4.04 13.20
C GLU A 50 11.43 -3.42 12.25
N LEU A 51 11.04 -2.39 11.51
CA LEU A 51 11.94 -1.68 10.59
C LEU A 51 12.76 -0.65 11.36
N ASN A 52 12.09 0.13 12.20
CA ASN A 52 12.66 1.02 13.21
C ASN A 52 11.61 1.30 14.30
N LYS A 53 11.94 2.16 15.27
CA LYS A 53 11.03 2.54 16.37
C LYS A 53 9.64 3.09 15.95
N ASN A 54 9.51 3.57 14.71
CA ASN A 54 8.32 4.23 14.18
C ASN A 54 7.62 3.40 13.10
N ALA A 55 8.13 2.22 12.72
CA ALA A 55 7.56 1.45 11.62
C ALA A 55 7.78 -0.06 11.81
N LYS A 56 6.70 -0.82 11.74
CA LYS A 56 6.71 -2.29 11.66
C LYS A 56 5.96 -2.73 10.41
N VAL A 57 6.28 -3.93 9.92
CA VAL A 57 5.56 -4.56 8.80
C VAL A 57 5.31 -6.03 9.09
N ALA A 58 4.12 -6.53 8.77
CA ALA A 58 3.83 -7.96 8.72
C ALA A 58 3.38 -8.31 7.30
N VAL A 59 4.00 -9.34 6.71
CA VAL A 59 3.65 -9.80 5.36
C VAL A 59 3.15 -11.23 5.45
N ARG A 60 1.96 -11.45 4.89
CA ARG A 60 1.31 -12.75 4.84
C ARG A 60 1.05 -13.10 3.39
N ILE A 61 1.36 -14.33 3.00
CA ILE A 61 1.21 -14.83 1.63
C ILE A 61 0.61 -16.22 1.71
N LYS A 62 -0.54 -16.43 1.05
CA LYS A 62 -1.20 -17.72 0.95
C LYS A 62 -0.46 -18.60 -0.05
N GLU A 63 -0.26 -19.87 0.27
CA GLU A 63 0.53 -20.82 -0.54
C GLU A 63 1.95 -20.29 -0.83
N TYR A 64 2.60 -19.72 0.18
CA TYR A 64 3.93 -19.14 0.10
C TYR A 64 5.00 -20.16 -0.33
N GLN A 65 5.80 -19.77 -1.31
CA GLN A 65 7.00 -20.46 -1.76
C GLN A 65 8.13 -19.44 -1.90
N GLY A 66 9.08 -19.43 -0.96
CA GLY A 66 10.07 -18.37 -0.92
C GLY A 66 11.22 -18.53 0.07
N ILE A 67 11.94 -17.43 0.27
CA ILE A 67 13.01 -17.25 1.24
C ILE A 67 12.56 -16.21 2.28
N PRO A 68 12.53 -16.54 3.58
CA PRO A 68 13.16 -17.71 4.22
C PRO A 68 12.43 -19.03 3.95
N LEU A 69 13.17 -20.15 3.96
CA LEU A 69 12.64 -21.49 3.67
C LEU A 69 11.76 -22.08 4.80
N ASP A 70 11.99 -21.62 6.03
CA ASP A 70 11.32 -22.05 7.25
C ASP A 70 10.04 -21.26 7.55
N SER A 71 9.74 -20.22 6.76
CA SER A 71 8.48 -19.49 6.88
C SER A 71 7.29 -20.39 6.49
N PRO A 72 6.18 -20.37 7.26
CA PRO A 72 5.01 -21.17 6.95
C PRO A 72 4.46 -20.90 5.55
N ALA A 73 3.93 -21.94 4.90
CA ALA A 73 3.31 -21.80 3.58
C ALA A 73 1.97 -21.01 3.62
N THR A 74 1.36 -20.84 4.80
CA THR A 74 0.11 -20.09 4.98
C THR A 74 0.04 -19.49 6.38
N SER A 75 -0.98 -18.66 6.65
CA SER A 75 -1.25 -18.01 7.93
C SER A 75 -2.72 -18.20 8.33
N SER A 76 -3.00 -18.28 9.63
CA SER A 76 -4.37 -18.28 10.18
C SER A 76 -5.15 -17.01 9.83
N TYR A 77 -4.46 -15.94 9.41
CA TYR A 77 -5.09 -14.75 8.83
C TYR A 77 -6.09 -15.09 7.72
N PHE A 78 -5.76 -16.05 6.85
CA PHE A 78 -6.64 -16.43 5.73
C PHE A 78 -7.80 -17.35 6.13
N GLU A 79 -7.88 -17.74 7.40
CA GLU A 79 -9.01 -18.47 7.98
C GLU A 79 -10.07 -17.51 8.55
N ASP A 80 -9.70 -16.25 8.78
CA ASP A 80 -10.65 -15.22 9.19
C ASP A 80 -11.66 -14.93 8.07
N SER A 81 -12.93 -14.80 8.44
CA SER A 81 -14.01 -14.54 7.50
C SER A 81 -13.79 -13.30 6.63
N ALA A 82 -13.20 -12.24 7.19
CA ALA A 82 -12.91 -10.98 6.50
C ALA A 82 -11.81 -11.13 5.45
N HIS A 83 -10.94 -12.14 5.59
CA HIS A 83 -9.73 -12.33 4.78
C HIS A 83 -9.69 -13.66 4.03
N SER A 84 -10.77 -14.44 4.07
CA SER A 84 -10.88 -15.76 3.43
C SER A 84 -10.65 -15.75 1.90
N ASN A 85 -10.98 -14.63 1.26
CA ASN A 85 -10.78 -14.39 -0.18
C ASN A 85 -9.43 -13.74 -0.51
N ASP A 86 -8.65 -13.37 0.50
CA ASP A 86 -7.34 -12.76 0.29
C ASP A 86 -6.28 -13.81 -0.01
N THR A 87 -5.30 -13.37 -0.78
CA THR A 87 -4.14 -14.18 -1.18
C THR A 87 -2.85 -13.68 -0.54
N TYR A 88 -2.87 -12.44 -0.01
CA TYR A 88 -1.81 -11.84 0.75
C TYR A 88 -2.32 -10.68 1.60
N SER A 89 -1.47 -10.26 2.54
CA SER A 89 -1.62 -9.05 3.34
C SER A 89 -0.25 -8.40 3.52
N ILE A 90 -0.21 -7.07 3.48
CA ILE A 90 0.94 -6.26 3.89
C ILE A 90 0.42 -5.28 4.93
N ALA A 91 0.53 -5.67 6.20
CA ALA A 91 0.16 -4.84 7.32
C ALA A 91 1.33 -3.96 7.75
N VAL A 92 1.06 -2.68 7.99
CA VAL A 92 2.03 -1.68 8.42
C VAL A 92 1.49 -0.99 9.66
N SER A 93 2.30 -0.88 10.71
CA SER A 93 2.10 0.08 11.78
C SER A 93 3.14 1.18 11.63
N TRP A 94 2.72 2.43 11.75
CA TRP A 94 3.58 3.57 11.46
C TRP A 94 3.25 4.78 12.35
N ILE A 95 4.31 5.45 12.83
CA ILE A 95 4.26 6.69 13.59
C ILE A 95 4.92 7.79 12.74
N PRO A 96 4.19 8.83 12.30
CA PRO A 96 4.76 9.92 11.52
C PRO A 96 5.76 10.74 12.33
N ASP A 97 6.90 11.09 11.72
CA ASP A 97 7.86 12.04 12.29
C ASP A 97 7.42 13.50 12.14
N GLU A 98 6.47 13.75 11.25
CA GLU A 98 5.91 15.04 10.87
C GLU A 98 4.44 14.87 10.47
N ASP A 99 3.68 15.96 10.53
CA ASP A 99 2.29 15.97 10.08
C ASP A 99 2.23 15.77 8.56
N ILE A 100 1.36 14.87 8.09
CA ILE A 100 1.17 14.61 6.65
C ILE A 100 -0.31 14.79 6.29
N ASP A 101 -0.57 15.66 5.31
CA ASP A 101 -1.91 15.82 4.73
C ASP A 101 -2.36 14.49 4.10
N ALA A 102 -3.59 14.05 4.38
CA ALA A 102 -4.07 12.77 3.89
C ALA A 102 -4.20 12.69 2.37
N ASN A 103 -4.21 13.83 1.69
CA ASN A 103 -4.11 13.90 0.24
C ASN A 103 -2.73 13.45 -0.27
N ASP A 104 -1.68 13.62 0.53
CA ASP A 104 -0.29 13.39 0.13
C ASP A 104 0.32 12.07 0.58
N LEU A 105 -0.26 11.41 1.60
CA LEU A 105 0.14 10.06 1.98
C LEU A 105 -0.46 9.05 0.98
N VAL A 106 0.41 8.42 0.19
CA VAL A 106 0.01 7.48 -0.85
C VAL A 106 0.51 6.08 -0.58
N TRP A 107 -0.28 5.10 -1.00
CA TRP A 107 0.10 3.69 -1.05
C TRP A 107 0.04 3.20 -2.49
N GLY A 108 0.97 2.34 -2.87
CA GLY A 108 0.92 1.70 -4.18
C GLY A 108 2.11 0.83 -4.53
N ILE A 109 2.16 0.46 -5.80
CA ILE A 109 3.17 -0.40 -6.40
C ILE A 109 4.15 0.46 -7.20
N GLU A 110 5.44 0.19 -7.07
CA GLU A 110 6.51 0.80 -7.85
C GLU A 110 7.42 -0.29 -8.41
N LEU A 111 7.77 -0.17 -9.67
CA LEU A 111 8.72 -1.05 -10.35
C LEU A 111 10.07 -0.35 -10.47
N VAL A 112 11.14 -1.13 -10.29
CA VAL A 112 12.51 -0.60 -10.28
C VAL A 112 13.02 -0.30 -11.68
N ASN A 113 12.51 -1.01 -12.68
CA ASN A 113 12.94 -0.92 -14.07
C ASN A 113 11.74 -0.77 -15.03
N PRO A 114 11.97 -0.24 -16.25
CA PRO A 114 10.93 -0.12 -17.26
C PRO A 114 10.31 -1.47 -17.61
N ILE A 115 9.00 -1.49 -17.89
CA ILE A 115 8.27 -2.68 -18.38
C ILE A 115 7.77 -2.56 -19.81
N ARG A 116 7.84 -1.36 -20.40
CA ARG A 116 7.24 -1.03 -21.71
C ARG A 116 7.83 -1.81 -22.88
N ASP A 117 9.06 -2.30 -22.76
CA ASP A 117 9.76 -3.16 -23.73
C ASP A 117 9.51 -4.66 -23.51
N ARG A 118 8.86 -5.03 -22.40
CA ARG A 118 8.66 -6.44 -22.00
C ARG A 118 7.20 -6.85 -22.03
N ILE A 119 6.33 -6.05 -21.45
CA ILE A 119 4.91 -6.35 -21.34
C ILE A 119 4.18 -5.65 -22.49
N PRO A 120 3.49 -6.40 -23.37
CA PRO A 120 2.69 -5.79 -24.43
C PRO A 120 1.71 -4.76 -23.87
N GLY A 121 1.77 -3.52 -24.36
CA GLY A 121 1.03 -2.39 -23.81
C GLY A 121 -0.48 -2.62 -23.67
N ARG A 122 -1.08 -3.43 -24.54
CA ARG A 122 -2.50 -3.82 -24.43
C ARG A 122 -2.84 -4.51 -23.09
N PHE A 123 -1.93 -5.31 -22.53
CA PHE A 123 -2.17 -5.99 -21.25
C PHE A 123 -2.11 -5.01 -20.09
N ILE A 124 -1.15 -4.07 -20.13
CA ILE A 124 -1.02 -2.98 -19.16
C ILE A 124 -2.28 -2.11 -19.16
N THR A 125 -2.71 -1.64 -20.35
CA THR A 125 -3.89 -0.79 -20.49
C THR A 125 -5.16 -1.51 -20.03
N THR A 126 -5.34 -2.78 -20.39
CA THR A 126 -6.49 -3.57 -19.93
C THR A 126 -6.49 -3.76 -18.42
N ALA A 127 -5.37 -4.19 -17.83
CA ALA A 127 -5.25 -4.36 -16.39
C ALA A 127 -5.56 -3.06 -15.64
N PHE A 128 -5.00 -1.94 -16.10
CA PHE A 128 -5.23 -0.64 -15.47
C PHE A 128 -6.69 -0.17 -15.58
N ASN A 129 -7.33 -0.36 -16.74
CA ASN A 129 -8.74 -0.01 -16.90
C ASN A 129 -9.64 -0.84 -15.99
N ILE A 130 -9.33 -2.13 -15.79
CA ILE A 130 -10.07 -2.98 -14.86
C ILE A 130 -9.85 -2.52 -13.43
N VAL A 131 -8.60 -2.24 -13.03
CA VAL A 131 -8.28 -1.72 -11.70
C VAL A 131 -9.04 -0.42 -11.44
N LYS A 132 -8.98 0.56 -12.34
CA LYS A 132 -9.71 1.83 -12.15
C LYS A 132 -11.23 1.68 -12.13
N GLY A 133 -11.78 0.80 -12.97
CA GLY A 133 -13.23 0.65 -13.12
C GLY A 133 -13.88 -0.18 -12.02
N PHE A 134 -13.17 -1.20 -11.52
CA PHE A 134 -13.75 -2.24 -10.67
C PHE A 134 -13.03 -2.46 -9.34
N VAL A 135 -11.77 -2.05 -9.22
CA VAL A 135 -10.98 -2.27 -8.00
C VAL A 135 -10.87 -0.97 -7.21
N ASP A 136 -10.23 0.06 -7.76
CA ASP A 136 -9.94 1.31 -7.05
C ASP A 136 -9.80 2.46 -8.05
N SER A 137 -10.79 3.35 -8.04
CA SER A 137 -10.83 4.51 -8.95
C SER A 137 -9.90 5.65 -8.52
N SER A 138 -9.36 5.61 -7.29
CA SER A 138 -8.44 6.62 -6.78
C SER A 138 -7.00 6.43 -7.29
N LEU A 139 -6.67 5.23 -7.76
CA LEU A 139 -5.35 4.90 -8.26
C LEU A 139 -5.02 5.65 -9.55
N LYS A 140 -3.79 6.16 -9.60
CA LYS A 140 -3.14 6.71 -10.79
C LYS A 140 -1.93 5.84 -11.10
N CYS A 141 -1.52 5.82 -12.37
CA CYS A 141 -0.31 5.13 -12.76
C CYS A 141 0.40 5.87 -13.89
N ASP A 142 1.68 5.57 -14.02
CA ASP A 142 2.44 5.75 -15.25
C ASP A 142 3.20 4.46 -15.56
N PRO A 143 2.68 3.60 -16.45
CA PRO A 143 3.35 2.36 -16.80
C PRO A 143 4.49 2.55 -17.82
N ASN A 144 4.59 3.73 -18.44
CA ASN A 144 5.59 4.04 -19.46
C ASN A 144 6.84 4.70 -18.87
N ALA A 145 6.78 5.16 -17.61
CA ALA A 145 7.93 5.69 -16.88
C ALA A 145 9.11 4.72 -16.84
N ASP A 146 10.32 5.26 -16.61
CA ASP A 146 11.50 4.42 -16.38
C ASP A 146 11.43 3.64 -15.07
N GLN A 147 10.69 4.18 -14.10
CA GLN A 147 10.25 3.50 -12.89
C GLN A 147 8.72 3.52 -12.88
N PRO A 148 8.07 2.53 -13.52
CA PRO A 148 6.63 2.43 -13.57
C PRO A 148 6.03 2.44 -12.17
N TRP A 149 4.90 3.13 -11.98
CA TRP A 149 4.24 3.22 -10.69
C TRP A 149 2.72 3.20 -10.81
N LEU A 150 2.05 2.73 -9.76
CA LEU A 150 0.60 2.72 -9.57
C LEU A 150 0.33 3.05 -8.10
N ASN A 151 -0.22 4.21 -7.77
CA ASN A 151 -0.54 4.58 -6.38
C ASN A 151 -1.75 5.50 -6.27
N GLY A 152 -2.26 5.64 -5.06
CA GLY A 152 -3.37 6.54 -4.72
C GLY A 152 -3.30 6.96 -3.25
N PRO A 153 -4.09 7.96 -2.82
CA PRO A 153 -4.16 8.34 -1.42
C PRO A 153 -4.59 7.14 -0.56
N VAL A 154 -3.86 6.86 0.52
CA VAL A 154 -3.98 5.60 1.26
C VAL A 154 -5.40 5.35 1.80
N LEU A 155 -6.11 6.40 2.21
CA LEU A 155 -7.46 6.28 2.79
C LEU A 155 -8.56 6.04 1.75
N CYS A 156 -8.25 6.21 0.46
CA CYS A 156 -9.18 5.96 -0.65
C CYS A 156 -9.20 4.51 -1.12
N SER A 157 -8.26 3.68 -0.67
CA SER A 157 -8.13 2.37 -1.28
C SER A 157 -9.22 1.40 -0.83
N THR A 158 -9.68 0.56 -1.76
CA THR A 158 -10.57 -0.58 -1.50
C THR A 158 -9.86 -1.76 -0.88
N ALA A 159 -8.55 -1.83 -1.04
CA ALA A 159 -7.72 -2.93 -0.57
C ALA A 159 -7.02 -2.60 0.75
N ILE A 160 -7.50 -1.59 1.49
CA ILE A 160 -6.88 -1.12 2.73
C ILE A 160 -7.88 -1.15 3.89
N THR A 161 -7.56 -1.95 4.90
CA THR A 161 -8.10 -1.78 6.25
C THR A 161 -7.29 -0.71 6.98
N PHE A 162 -7.96 0.16 7.73
CA PHE A 162 -7.34 1.32 8.39
C PHE A 162 -7.74 1.40 9.86
N SER A 163 -6.76 1.68 10.72
CA SER A 163 -7.06 2.04 12.10
C SER A 163 -6.06 3.02 12.73
N ILE A 164 -6.53 3.76 13.73
CA ILE A 164 -5.80 4.84 14.42
C ILE A 164 -5.57 4.46 15.89
N GLY A 165 -4.30 4.42 16.29
CA GLY A 165 -3.88 4.07 17.63
C GLY A 165 -3.42 5.27 18.49
N PRO A 166 -2.90 4.99 19.68
CA PRO A 166 -2.41 6.00 20.61
C PRO A 166 -1.14 6.67 20.08
N LYS A 167 -0.74 7.78 20.73
CA LYS A 167 0.55 8.42 20.46
C LYS A 167 1.71 7.64 21.08
N GLY A 168 2.82 7.56 20.37
CA GLY A 168 4.09 7.02 20.86
C GLY A 168 4.20 5.49 20.91
N ASN A 169 3.13 4.75 20.66
CA ASN A 169 3.15 3.28 20.60
C ASN A 169 2.32 2.78 19.41
N CYS A 170 2.86 1.84 18.63
CA CYS A 170 2.18 1.34 17.44
C CYS A 170 2.47 -0.15 17.19
N GLU A 171 1.44 -0.97 17.43
CA GLU A 171 1.49 -2.41 17.24
C GLU A 171 0.68 -2.83 16.01
N ILE A 172 1.06 -3.97 15.42
CA ILE A 172 0.28 -4.64 14.38
C ILE A 172 -0.45 -5.81 15.06
N PRO A 173 -1.79 -5.75 15.20
CA PRO A 173 -2.55 -6.91 15.67
C PRO A 173 -2.44 -8.07 14.68
N ALA A 174 -2.65 -9.30 15.16
CA ALA A 174 -2.62 -10.50 14.31
C ALA A 174 -3.60 -10.40 13.13
N ILE A 175 -4.77 -9.81 13.38
CA ILE A 175 -5.78 -9.43 12.39
C ILE A 175 -6.13 -7.96 12.68
N LEU A 176 -5.90 -7.07 11.71
CA LEU A 176 -6.26 -5.67 11.84
C LEU A 176 -7.72 -5.51 11.43
N ALA A 177 -8.55 -5.00 12.35
CA ALA A 177 -9.92 -4.64 12.05
C ALA A 177 -10.02 -3.16 11.66
N GLU A 178 -10.96 -2.85 10.77
CA GLU A 178 -11.33 -1.46 10.44
C GLU A 178 -11.76 -0.74 11.72
N GLY A 179 -11.03 0.32 12.07
CA GLY A 179 -11.29 1.06 13.29
C GLY A 179 -11.02 0.32 14.61
N GLY A 180 -10.21 -0.74 14.59
CA GLY A 180 -9.99 -1.62 15.75
C GLY A 180 -9.00 -1.15 16.82
N LEU A 181 -8.22 -0.09 16.60
CA LEU A 181 -7.27 0.46 17.56
C LEU A 181 -7.91 1.47 18.52
N SER A 182 -7.29 1.68 19.68
CA SER A 182 -7.91 2.32 20.85
C SER A 182 -8.41 3.75 20.63
N ASP A 183 -7.71 4.55 19.83
CA ASP A 183 -8.02 5.98 19.64
C ASP A 183 -8.98 6.20 18.45
N ASP A 184 -9.26 5.15 17.69
CA ASP A 184 -9.87 5.26 16.38
C ASP A 184 -11.26 5.87 16.42
N SER A 185 -12.14 5.33 17.25
CA SER A 185 -13.53 5.80 17.38
C SER A 185 -13.60 7.30 17.72
N ALA A 186 -12.74 7.76 18.63
CA ALA A 186 -12.72 9.17 19.05
C ALA A 186 -12.23 10.09 17.91
N VAL A 187 -11.12 9.72 17.24
CA VAL A 187 -10.55 10.50 16.14
C VAL A 187 -11.48 10.50 14.92
N ARG A 188 -12.07 9.36 14.57
CA ARG A 188 -13.04 9.29 13.47
C ARG A 188 -14.24 10.18 13.73
N LYS A 189 -14.78 10.16 14.95
CA LYS A 189 -15.91 11.00 15.34
C LYS A 189 -15.56 12.49 15.25
N SER A 190 -14.37 12.92 15.66
CA SER A 190 -13.97 14.34 15.59
C SER A 190 -13.77 14.83 14.15
N HIS A 191 -13.40 13.92 13.23
CA HIS A 191 -13.18 14.24 11.82
C HIS A 191 -14.35 13.83 10.89
N ASN A 192 -15.48 13.39 11.44
CA ASN A 192 -16.64 12.88 10.71
C ASN A 192 -16.28 11.74 9.73
N ILE A 193 -15.28 10.93 10.07
CA ILE A 193 -14.87 9.78 9.26
C ILE A 193 -15.85 8.63 9.53
N PRO A 194 -16.49 8.06 8.49
CA PRO A 194 -17.40 6.93 8.69
C PRO A 194 -16.69 5.69 9.26
N PRO A 195 -17.38 4.85 10.04
CA PRO A 195 -16.77 3.71 10.72
C PRO A 195 -16.51 2.52 9.79
N SER A 196 -17.32 2.30 8.76
CA SER A 196 -17.12 1.18 7.84
C SER A 196 -16.10 1.51 6.75
N GLU A 197 -15.33 0.51 6.31
CA GLU A 197 -14.30 0.66 5.28
C GLU A 197 -14.87 1.25 3.97
N SER A 198 -16.02 0.73 3.51
CA SER A 198 -16.67 1.18 2.28
C SER A 198 -17.09 2.66 2.35
N GLN A 199 -17.65 3.08 3.49
CA GLN A 199 -18.04 4.48 3.69
C GLN A 199 -16.82 5.39 3.91
N ARG A 200 -15.80 4.95 4.66
CA ARG A 200 -14.52 5.64 4.84
C ARG A 200 -13.88 5.93 3.49
N ARG A 201 -13.77 4.91 2.64
CA ARG A 201 -13.27 5.05 1.27
C ARG A 201 -14.06 6.09 0.50
N LYS A 202 -15.38 5.97 0.45
CA LYS A 202 -16.25 6.91 -0.29
C LYS A 202 -16.08 8.35 0.22
N TYR A 203 -16.00 8.52 1.54
CA TYR A 203 -15.76 9.82 2.18
C TYR A 203 -14.45 10.44 1.71
N PHE A 204 -13.36 9.68 1.73
CA PHE A 204 -12.05 10.15 1.29
C PHE A 204 -11.86 10.17 -0.22
N LEU A 205 -12.81 9.72 -1.06
CA LEU A 205 -12.74 9.99 -2.51
C LEU A 205 -12.94 11.48 -2.82
N ASP A 206 -13.62 12.22 -1.93
CA ASP A 206 -13.66 13.67 -1.98
C ASP A 206 -12.32 14.27 -1.53
N GLU A 207 -11.75 15.13 -2.36
CA GLU A 207 -10.49 15.80 -2.08
C GLU A 207 -10.56 16.75 -0.88
N GLN A 208 -11.69 17.41 -0.65
CA GLN A 208 -11.84 18.32 0.49
C GLN A 208 -11.82 17.56 1.81
N ASN A 209 -12.50 16.41 1.85
CA ASN A 209 -12.46 15.52 3.01
C ASN A 209 -11.04 15.00 3.28
N ARG A 210 -10.27 14.66 2.24
CA ARG A 210 -8.85 14.29 2.40
C ARG A 210 -8.02 15.43 2.99
N LYS A 211 -8.12 16.63 2.41
CA LYS A 211 -7.37 17.81 2.89
C LYS A 211 -7.76 18.24 4.31
N SER A 212 -8.94 17.84 4.78
CA SER A 212 -9.41 18.09 6.15
C SER A 212 -8.84 17.12 7.20
N PHE A 213 -8.17 16.05 6.76
CA PHE A 213 -7.56 15.06 7.65
C PHE A 213 -6.04 15.12 7.57
N VAL A 214 -5.40 15.08 8.74
CA VAL A 214 -3.94 15.10 8.88
C VAL A 214 -3.51 13.85 9.64
N PHE A 215 -2.52 13.15 9.08
CA PHE A 215 -1.77 12.16 9.81
C PHE A 215 -0.84 12.87 10.80
N GLU A 216 -1.23 12.90 12.07
CA GLU A 216 -0.55 13.63 13.14
C GLU A 216 0.81 13.02 13.47
N LYS A 217 1.82 13.88 13.59
CA LYS A 217 3.12 13.53 14.16
C LYS A 217 2.95 12.80 15.50
N GLY A 218 3.68 11.69 15.63
CA GLY A 218 3.74 10.92 16.87
C GLY A 218 2.52 10.02 17.11
N ARG A 219 1.50 10.01 16.24
CA ARG A 219 0.33 9.14 16.36
C ARG A 219 0.53 7.81 15.63
N CYS A 220 0.04 6.73 16.22
CA CYS A 220 0.01 5.45 15.55
C CYS A 220 -1.08 5.38 14.47
N TYR A 221 -0.68 4.93 13.29
CA TYR A 221 -1.57 4.55 12.20
C TYR A 221 -1.23 3.13 11.75
N ALA A 222 -2.26 2.29 11.64
CA ALA A 222 -2.15 0.96 11.09
C ALA A 222 -2.93 0.85 9.79
N PHE A 223 -2.31 0.21 8.81
CA PHE A 223 -2.89 -0.12 7.52
C PHE A 223 -2.68 -1.59 7.26
N ASP A 224 -3.65 -2.27 6.66
CA ASP A 224 -3.45 -3.61 6.11
C ASP A 224 -3.87 -3.61 4.66
N PHE A 225 -2.90 -3.83 3.76
CA PHE A 225 -3.15 -3.91 2.33
C PHE A 225 -3.33 -5.37 1.91
N HIS A 226 -4.56 -5.75 1.55
CA HIS A 226 -4.93 -7.13 1.27
C HIS A 226 -5.92 -7.21 0.10
N ASN A 227 -5.85 -8.31 -0.67
CA ASN A 227 -6.83 -8.68 -1.69
C ASN A 227 -6.53 -10.08 -2.26
N GLY A 228 -7.44 -10.57 -3.10
CA GLY A 228 -7.31 -11.83 -3.85
C GLY A 228 -6.74 -11.71 -5.27
N TYR A 229 -6.18 -10.56 -5.67
CA TYR A 229 -5.85 -10.31 -7.08
C TYR A 229 -4.48 -10.81 -7.54
N ILE A 230 -3.67 -11.38 -6.65
CA ILE A 230 -2.36 -11.94 -6.98
C ILE A 230 -2.35 -13.43 -6.66
N ASP A 231 -2.19 -14.26 -7.68
CA ASP A 231 -1.90 -15.68 -7.53
C ASP A 231 -0.40 -15.85 -7.34
N TRP A 232 0.02 -15.95 -6.07
CA TRP A 232 1.43 -16.06 -5.69
C TRP A 232 2.05 -17.42 -6.04
N LYS A 233 1.23 -18.46 -6.11
CA LYS A 233 1.66 -19.81 -6.45
C LYS A 233 2.01 -19.93 -7.93
N ASN A 234 1.19 -19.35 -8.80
CA ASN A 234 1.38 -19.41 -10.25
C ASN A 234 1.97 -18.13 -10.84
N TYR A 235 2.29 -17.15 -10.01
CA TYR A 235 2.81 -15.83 -10.41
C TYR A 235 1.94 -15.19 -11.50
N ALA A 236 0.68 -14.95 -11.16
CA ALA A 236 -0.28 -14.33 -12.07
C ALA A 236 -1.10 -13.22 -11.40
N LEU A 237 -1.33 -12.15 -12.16
CA LEU A 237 -2.32 -11.15 -11.83
C LEU A 237 -3.71 -11.68 -12.22
N LYS A 238 -4.64 -11.71 -11.26
CA LYS A 238 -6.02 -12.18 -11.41
C LYS A 238 -6.97 -11.03 -11.15
N LEU A 239 -7.46 -10.40 -12.21
CA LEU A 239 -8.46 -9.33 -12.13
C LEU A 239 -9.81 -9.83 -12.65
N PRO A 240 -10.93 -9.14 -12.36
CA PRO A 240 -12.23 -9.49 -12.91
C PRO A 240 -12.20 -9.67 -14.44
N GLY A 241 -12.39 -10.91 -14.90
CA GLY A 241 -12.37 -11.28 -16.32
C GLY A 241 -10.98 -11.36 -16.97
N PHE A 242 -9.90 -10.98 -16.29
CA PHE A 242 -8.56 -10.86 -16.86
C PHE A 242 -7.52 -11.63 -16.04
N SER A 243 -6.71 -12.43 -16.73
CA SER A 243 -5.60 -13.16 -16.10
C SER A 243 -4.32 -12.91 -16.89
N PHE A 244 -3.25 -12.61 -16.17
CA PHE A 244 -1.94 -12.31 -16.75
C PHE A 244 -0.83 -13.00 -15.96
N GLY A 245 -0.23 -14.02 -16.55
CA GLY A 245 0.95 -14.71 -16.02
C GLY A 245 2.20 -13.87 -16.20
N VAL A 246 2.93 -13.62 -15.11
CA VAL A 246 4.07 -12.69 -15.14
C VAL A 246 5.39 -13.35 -15.55
N LEU A 247 5.56 -14.67 -15.31
CA LEU A 247 6.86 -15.35 -15.44
C LEU A 247 7.57 -15.14 -16.78
N LYS A 248 6.83 -15.21 -17.89
CA LYS A 248 7.40 -14.99 -19.24
C LYS A 248 7.98 -13.59 -19.48
N TYR A 249 7.67 -12.64 -18.60
CA TYR A 249 8.17 -11.26 -18.68
C TYR A 249 9.20 -10.94 -17.59
N ILE A 250 9.50 -11.89 -16.70
CA ILE A 250 10.52 -11.76 -15.65
C ILE A 250 11.92 -11.99 -16.23
N ASN A 251 12.88 -11.17 -15.79
CA ASN A 251 14.31 -11.30 -16.02
C ASN A 251 15.06 -10.48 -14.96
N ASP A 252 16.38 -10.37 -15.11
CA ASP A 252 17.28 -9.70 -14.18
C ASP A 252 16.95 -8.21 -13.96
N ARG A 253 16.09 -7.60 -14.79
CA ARG A 253 15.58 -6.23 -14.61
C ARG A 253 14.17 -6.19 -14.03
N THR A 254 13.30 -7.14 -14.37
CA THR A 254 11.86 -7.07 -14.06
C THR A 254 11.43 -7.96 -12.89
N HIS A 255 12.36 -8.64 -12.23
CA HIS A 255 12.10 -9.54 -11.10
C HIS A 255 11.88 -8.84 -9.75
N THR A 256 11.82 -7.50 -9.70
CA THR A 256 11.68 -6.73 -8.45
C THR A 256 10.52 -5.74 -8.51
N THR A 257 9.68 -5.76 -7.48
CA THR A 257 8.52 -4.87 -7.29
C THR A 257 8.51 -4.36 -5.85
N ARG A 258 8.08 -3.12 -5.63
CA ARG A 258 7.94 -2.51 -4.30
C ARG A 258 6.50 -2.12 -4.03
N PHE A 259 6.00 -2.43 -2.83
CA PHE A 259 4.80 -1.85 -2.26
C PHE A 259 5.22 -0.74 -1.30
N VAL A 260 4.74 0.48 -1.52
CA VAL A 260 5.33 1.67 -0.90
C VAL A 260 4.25 2.54 -0.27
N LEU A 261 4.41 2.82 1.03
CA LEU A 261 3.78 3.94 1.73
C LEU A 261 4.75 5.12 1.69
N LYS A 262 4.35 6.25 1.12
CA LYS A 262 5.20 7.46 1.08
C LYS A 262 4.40 8.74 1.08
N SER A 263 5.05 9.83 1.50
CA SER A 263 4.59 11.18 1.20
C SER A 263 4.95 11.52 -0.24
N ARG A 264 3.95 11.74 -1.10
CA ARG A 264 4.21 12.20 -2.48
C ARG A 264 4.71 13.64 -2.52
N LYS A 265 4.42 14.45 -1.49
CA LYS A 265 4.82 15.86 -1.40
C LYS A 265 6.31 16.01 -1.15
N THR A 266 6.86 15.19 -0.24
CA THR A 266 8.29 15.25 0.14
C THR A 266 9.12 14.15 -0.51
N GLY A 267 8.49 13.12 -1.08
CA GLY A 267 9.16 11.91 -1.57
C GLY A 267 9.63 10.98 -0.45
N LYS A 268 9.38 11.32 0.82
CA LYS A 268 9.81 10.52 1.97
C LYS A 268 9.08 9.18 1.99
N VAL A 269 9.85 8.10 1.95
CA VAL A 269 9.36 6.72 2.12
C VAL A 269 9.07 6.50 3.60
N CYS A 270 7.83 6.11 3.92
CA CYS A 270 7.44 5.69 5.25
C CYS A 270 7.77 4.21 5.42
N VAL A 271 7.33 3.37 4.48
CA VAL A 271 7.63 1.94 4.39
C VAL A 271 7.72 1.54 2.92
N ALA A 272 8.73 0.76 2.56
CA ALA A 272 8.85 0.09 1.27
C ALA A 272 9.07 -1.40 1.48
N THR A 273 8.11 -2.21 1.04
CA THR A 273 8.17 -3.68 1.05
C THR A 273 8.53 -4.16 -0.35
N THR A 274 9.75 -4.65 -0.51
CA THR A 274 10.34 -5.10 -1.77
C THR A 274 10.15 -6.61 -1.93
N PHE A 275 9.47 -7.01 -2.98
CA PHE A 275 9.30 -8.39 -3.42
C PHE A 275 10.27 -8.65 -4.57
N ARG A 276 11.11 -9.66 -4.41
CA ARG A 276 12.03 -10.16 -5.44
C ARG A 276 11.64 -11.58 -5.81
N LEU A 277 11.65 -11.86 -7.10
CA LEU A 277 11.48 -13.22 -7.60
C LEU A 277 12.86 -13.81 -7.90
N LEU A 278 13.37 -14.67 -7.03
CA LEU A 278 14.67 -15.32 -7.17
C LEU A 278 14.56 -16.57 -8.04
N TYR A 279 15.55 -16.78 -8.90
CA TYR A 279 15.70 -17.98 -9.73
C TYR A 279 17.17 -18.23 -10.07
N GLY A 280 17.48 -19.38 -10.65
CA GLY A 280 18.85 -19.71 -11.09
C GLY A 280 19.87 -19.66 -9.94
N GLU A 281 21.05 -19.10 -10.22
CA GLU A 281 22.16 -19.04 -9.26
C GLU A 281 21.85 -18.19 -8.02
N GLU A 282 21.09 -17.11 -8.18
CA GLU A 282 20.71 -16.24 -7.06
C GLU A 282 19.84 -16.99 -6.04
N LEU A 283 18.89 -17.79 -6.53
CA LEU A 283 18.07 -18.64 -5.68
C LEU A 283 18.90 -19.69 -4.96
N GLU A 284 19.79 -20.38 -5.67
CA GLU A 284 20.63 -21.41 -5.05
C GLU A 284 21.56 -20.83 -3.98
N LYS A 285 22.06 -19.60 -4.19
CA LYS A 285 22.81 -18.87 -3.17
C LYS A 285 21.93 -18.52 -1.96
N ALA A 286 20.74 -17.98 -2.19
CA ALA A 286 19.82 -17.60 -1.12
C ALA A 286 19.36 -18.79 -0.27
N LYS A 287 19.08 -19.95 -0.90
CA LYS A 287 18.74 -21.20 -0.19
C LYS A 287 19.87 -21.66 0.74
N LYS A 288 21.12 -21.62 0.27
CA LYS A 288 22.29 -21.99 1.09
C LYS A 288 22.44 -21.06 2.30
N GLN A 289 22.26 -19.76 2.11
CA GLN A 289 22.31 -18.78 3.18
C GLN A 289 21.17 -18.96 4.20
N SER A 290 19.95 -19.18 3.72
CA SER A 290 18.78 -19.44 4.58
C SER A 290 18.96 -20.72 5.40
N ALA A 291 19.50 -21.79 4.80
CA ALA A 291 19.76 -23.05 5.50
C ALA A 291 20.84 -22.91 6.58
N ALA A 292 21.91 -22.14 6.32
CA ALA A 292 22.96 -21.88 7.30
C ALA A 292 22.45 -21.04 8.49
N ALA A 293 21.57 -20.07 8.25
CA ALA A 293 20.95 -19.26 9.30
C ALA A 293 20.02 -20.10 10.20
N ALA A 294 19.25 -21.02 9.63
CA ALA A 294 18.40 -21.92 10.40
C ALA A 294 19.20 -22.87 11.32
N GLN A 295 20.40 -23.29 10.92
CA GLN A 295 21.27 -24.17 11.71
C GLN A 295 22.01 -23.46 12.86
N THR A 296 22.13 -22.13 12.81
CA THR A 296 22.85 -21.34 13.83
C THR A 296 21.91 -20.77 14.91
N GLY A 297 20.59 -20.88 14.74
CA GLY A 297 19.58 -20.37 15.67
C GLY A 297 19.12 -21.33 16.79
N GLU A 298 19.71 -22.52 16.94
CA GLU A 298 19.34 -23.52 17.97
C GLU A 298 20.16 -23.45 19.28
N THR A 299 21.00 -22.43 19.48
CA THR A 299 21.71 -22.24 20.76
C THR A 299 21.72 -20.78 21.17
N GLU A 300 20.67 -20.33 21.85
CA GLU A 300 20.72 -19.21 22.79
C GLU A 300 19.45 -19.23 23.66
N ASP A 301 19.33 -20.24 24.52
CA ASP A 301 18.73 -20.04 25.83
C ASP A 301 19.38 -20.99 26.86
N ASP A 302 19.51 -20.46 28.07
CA ASP A 302 20.02 -21.05 29.31
C ASP A 302 21.53 -21.15 29.53
N THR A 303 22.12 -20.08 30.08
CA THR A 303 22.88 -20.24 31.34
C THR A 303 22.77 -18.96 32.17
N SER A 304 21.88 -18.98 33.16
CA SER A 304 21.99 -18.09 34.32
C SER A 304 22.75 -18.78 35.46
N GLN A 305 23.42 -17.94 36.25
CA GLN A 305 24.07 -18.18 37.56
C GLN A 305 25.52 -18.72 37.44
N HIS A 306 26.56 -18.19 38.11
CA HIS A 306 26.63 -17.41 39.34
C HIS A 306 28.12 -16.95 39.51
N VAL A 307 28.43 -15.68 39.88
CA VAL A 307 29.19 -15.26 41.09
C VAL A 307 30.32 -14.26 40.71
N ASN A 308 30.20 -12.97 41.08
CA ASN A 308 30.96 -12.32 42.17
C ASN A 308 30.95 -10.78 42.05
N THR A 309 30.50 -10.16 43.13
CA THR A 309 30.70 -8.76 43.53
C THR A 309 32.16 -8.36 43.55
N THR A 310 32.51 -7.21 42.96
CA THR A 310 33.38 -6.22 43.62
C THR A 310 33.14 -4.83 43.03
N GLU A 311 32.90 -3.87 43.91
CA GLU A 311 32.82 -2.43 43.66
C GLU A 311 34.18 -1.91 43.18
N ASP A 312 34.21 -1.02 42.19
CA ASP A 312 35.27 -0.01 42.13
C ASP A 312 34.86 1.23 41.30
N GLN A 313 35.24 2.39 41.83
CA GLN A 313 34.86 3.74 41.39
C GLN A 313 35.52 4.17 40.06
N PRO A 314 34.92 5.09 39.27
CA PRO A 314 35.60 5.70 38.14
C PRO A 314 36.44 6.91 38.58
N LYS A 315 37.76 6.83 38.37
CA LYS A 315 38.69 7.97 38.42
C LYS A 315 38.82 8.62 37.04
N GLU A 316 38.65 9.94 37.04
CA GLU A 316 38.87 10.86 35.92
C GLU A 316 40.29 10.77 35.35
N GLN A 317 40.39 10.87 34.01
CA GLN A 317 41.65 11.18 33.31
C GLN A 317 41.57 12.62 32.73
N PRO A 318 42.67 13.41 32.80
CA PRO A 318 42.69 14.80 32.37
C PRO A 318 43.03 14.96 30.87
N PRO A 319 42.67 16.09 30.23
CA PRO A 319 43.00 16.37 28.83
C PRO A 319 44.42 16.97 28.67
N PRO A 320 45.11 16.74 27.54
CA PRO A 320 46.35 17.43 27.19
C PRO A 320 46.09 18.78 26.47
N PRO A 321 47.09 19.68 26.41
CA PRO A 321 46.87 21.14 26.36
C PRO A 321 46.91 21.75 24.95
N GLN A 322 46.24 22.90 24.78
CA GLN A 322 46.43 23.82 23.65
C GLN A 322 46.76 25.22 24.17
N ASN A 323 48.04 25.62 24.08
CA ASN A 323 48.49 27.01 23.95
C ASN A 323 48.58 27.29 22.43
N GLY A 324 48.26 28.44 21.85
CA GLY A 324 48.33 29.83 22.32
C GLY A 324 49.05 30.62 21.21
N TYR A 325 48.36 31.57 20.59
CA TYR A 325 48.83 32.43 19.50
C TYR A 325 50.07 33.28 19.87
N LEU A 326 50.91 33.62 18.88
CA LEU A 326 51.44 34.99 18.63
C LEU A 326 52.18 35.09 17.27
N GLU A 327 52.04 36.28 16.67
CA GLU A 327 52.42 36.73 15.32
C GLU A 327 53.93 36.98 15.11
N ASN A 328 54.40 36.92 13.85
CA ASN A 328 54.97 38.08 13.12
C ASN A 328 55.46 37.80 11.68
N SER A 329 54.81 38.50 10.74
CA SER A 329 55.32 39.30 9.60
C SER A 329 56.66 38.99 8.90
N ASN A 330 56.60 38.74 7.58
CA ASN A 330 57.09 39.59 6.47
C ASN A 330 57.47 38.78 5.21
N GLY A 331 56.85 39.09 4.06
CA GLY A 331 57.37 38.74 2.73
C GLY A 331 56.32 38.47 1.65
N ASP A 332 55.81 39.52 0.99
CA ASP A 332 55.18 39.52 -0.34
C ASP A 332 56.21 40.01 -1.40
N PRO A 333 55.98 40.01 -2.75
CA PRO A 333 54.78 39.65 -3.54
C PRO A 333 55.06 38.74 -4.77
N GLU A 334 54.07 38.11 -5.39
CA GLU A 334 53.47 38.37 -6.74
C GLU A 334 52.99 36.96 -7.22
N LEU A 335 51.93 36.69 -7.97
CA LEU A 335 51.13 37.43 -8.95
C LEU A 335 49.91 36.54 -9.32
N LEU A 336 48.82 37.19 -9.78
CA LEU A 336 47.69 36.71 -10.59
C LEU A 336 46.31 36.50 -9.93
N GLU A 337 45.35 37.11 -10.64
CA GLU A 337 44.02 37.58 -10.28
C GLU A 337 42.87 36.59 -10.62
N PRO A 338 41.60 36.89 -10.28
CA PRO A 338 40.60 35.92 -9.85
C PRO A 338 39.63 35.48 -10.96
N LEU A 339 39.03 34.30 -10.81
CA LEU A 339 37.84 33.92 -11.58
C LEU A 339 36.69 33.46 -10.68
N LYS A 340 35.63 34.27 -10.76
CA LYS A 340 34.28 34.05 -10.23
C LYS A 340 33.67 32.78 -10.83
N GLY A 341 32.97 32.02 -9.99
CA GLY A 341 32.14 30.89 -10.41
C GLY A 341 30.92 31.35 -11.23
N PRO A 342 30.34 30.45 -12.05
CA PRO A 342 29.32 30.82 -13.02
C PRO A 342 27.96 31.12 -12.36
N GLU A 343 27.38 32.20 -12.87
CA GLU A 343 26.06 32.76 -12.59
C GLU A 343 24.99 31.91 -13.32
N LEU A 344 23.94 31.51 -12.59
CA LEU A 344 22.78 30.82 -13.16
C LEU A 344 21.86 31.84 -13.85
N GLU A 345 21.71 31.67 -15.17
CA GLU A 345 20.81 32.46 -16.01
C GLU A 345 19.36 32.40 -15.51
N LYS A 346 18.80 33.60 -15.32
CA LYS A 346 17.36 33.83 -15.21
C LYS A 346 16.76 33.73 -16.60
N VAL A 347 15.83 32.80 -16.81
CA VAL A 347 15.01 32.77 -18.03
C VAL A 347 13.77 33.63 -17.81
N ASP A 348 13.58 34.55 -18.75
CA ASP A 348 12.54 35.55 -18.82
C ASP A 348 11.12 34.96 -18.83
N LYS A 349 10.27 35.55 -17.98
CA LYS A 349 8.82 35.53 -18.11
C LYS A 349 8.43 36.69 -19.00
N GLU A 350 7.88 36.42 -20.18
CA GLU A 350 6.69 37.11 -20.71
C GLU A 350 6.28 36.61 -22.11
N LYS A 351 4.96 36.58 -22.32
CA LYS A 351 4.20 36.43 -23.58
C LYS A 351 4.15 35.04 -24.23
N LEU A 352 3.12 34.28 -23.83
CA LEU A 352 2.32 33.57 -24.83
C LEU A 352 0.83 33.81 -24.60
N VAL A 353 0.22 34.37 -25.63
CA VAL A 353 -1.17 34.77 -25.76
C VAL A 353 -2.07 33.54 -25.78
N GLN A 354 -3.19 33.63 -25.06
CA GLN A 354 -4.30 32.68 -25.09
C GLN A 354 -4.92 32.62 -26.49
N GLN A 355 -5.05 31.42 -27.05
CA GLN A 355 -6.03 31.14 -28.09
C GLN A 355 -6.89 29.94 -27.66
N PRO A 356 -8.22 30.02 -27.75
CA PRO A 356 -9.13 28.94 -27.37
C PRO A 356 -9.21 27.90 -28.50
N LEU A 357 -9.17 26.63 -28.14
CA LEU A 357 -9.47 25.54 -29.06
C LEU A 357 -10.99 25.47 -29.28
N GLN A 358 -11.38 25.76 -30.52
CA GLN A 358 -12.72 25.57 -31.08
C GLN A 358 -13.10 24.08 -31.05
N GLY A 359 -14.28 23.79 -30.51
CA GLY A 359 -15.00 22.55 -30.81
C GLY A 359 -15.75 22.65 -32.14
N PRO A 360 -16.13 21.53 -32.76
CA PRO A 360 -17.08 21.56 -33.87
C PRO A 360 -18.53 21.53 -33.34
N GLU A 361 -19.28 22.60 -33.63
CA GLU A 361 -20.74 22.55 -33.71
C GLU A 361 -21.14 21.91 -35.05
N GLU A 362 -22.08 20.96 -35.00
CA GLU A 362 -23.15 20.92 -35.99
C GLU A 362 -24.49 20.87 -35.27
N ALA A 363 -25.39 21.71 -35.78
CA ALA A 363 -26.69 22.03 -35.26
C ALA A 363 -27.72 20.93 -35.60
N ASN A 364 -28.69 20.74 -34.70
CA ASN A 364 -30.09 20.77 -35.09
C ASN A 364 -30.92 21.20 -33.90
N GLY A 365 -31.56 22.36 -34.05
CA GLY A 365 -32.46 22.92 -33.05
C GLY A 365 -33.80 22.19 -33.01
N LEU A 366 -34.47 22.34 -31.88
CA LEU A 366 -35.90 22.63 -31.80
C LEU A 366 -36.17 23.17 -30.40
N SER A 367 -36.70 24.39 -30.35
CA SER A 367 -37.23 25.04 -29.16
C SER A 367 -38.42 24.27 -28.60
N LEU A 368 -38.70 24.39 -27.30
CA LEU A 368 -40.00 24.82 -26.77
C LEU A 368 -39.98 24.91 -25.23
N GLN A 369 -40.17 26.15 -24.77
CA GLN A 369 -41.00 26.63 -23.67
C GLN A 369 -40.93 26.03 -22.26
N GLU A 370 -40.70 26.98 -21.34
CA GLU A 370 -41.00 26.97 -19.92
C GLU A 370 -42.44 26.56 -19.60
N SER A 371 -42.62 25.88 -18.46
CA SER A 371 -43.78 26.14 -17.60
C SER A 371 -43.45 25.81 -16.14
N ASN A 372 -43.37 26.86 -15.34
CA ASN A 372 -43.59 26.82 -13.90
C ASN A 372 -44.97 26.21 -13.59
N THR A 373 -45.07 25.40 -12.54
CA THR A 373 -46.24 25.42 -11.66
C THR A 373 -45.93 24.80 -10.30
N SER A 374 -45.97 25.67 -9.30
CA SER A 374 -46.13 25.39 -7.88
C SER A 374 -47.45 24.67 -7.58
N ARG A 375 -47.44 23.72 -6.65
CA ARG A 375 -48.56 23.53 -5.72
C ARG A 375 -48.12 22.87 -4.41
N SER A 376 -48.15 23.68 -3.37
CA SER A 376 -48.32 23.27 -1.98
C SER A 376 -49.61 22.47 -1.80
N LEU A 377 -49.65 21.54 -0.84
CA LEU A 377 -50.75 21.42 0.11
C LEU A 377 -50.31 20.61 1.35
N SER A 378 -50.82 21.09 2.47
CA SER A 378 -50.57 20.81 3.86
C SER A 378 -51.51 19.74 4.46
N GLY A 379 -51.13 19.21 5.63
CA GLY A 379 -52.02 18.56 6.62
C GLY A 379 -51.24 17.49 7.39
N SER A 380 -50.74 17.72 8.61
CA SER A 380 -51.47 17.78 9.91
C SER A 380 -52.27 16.49 10.16
N GLY A 381 -52.07 15.68 11.20
CA GLY A 381 -51.23 15.74 12.38
C GLY A 381 -51.58 14.56 13.33
N SER A 382 -51.01 14.61 14.56
CA SER A 382 -51.32 13.78 15.75
C SER A 382 -51.09 12.27 15.62
N GLY A 383 -50.30 11.57 16.44
CA GLY A 383 -49.99 11.75 17.86
C GLY A 383 -50.64 10.58 18.63
N VAL A 384 -49.83 9.79 19.35
CA VAL A 384 -50.10 9.12 20.64
C VAL A 384 -49.10 7.96 20.84
N SER A 385 -48.82 7.76 22.12
CA SER A 385 -47.71 7.20 22.87
C SER A 385 -47.75 5.70 23.19
N LEU A 386 -46.54 5.17 23.48
CA LEU A 386 -46.15 4.15 24.47
C LEU A 386 -46.78 2.74 24.40
N GLN A 387 -45.94 1.72 24.21
CA GLN A 387 -45.67 0.69 25.23
C GLN A 387 -44.53 -0.24 24.78
N ASP A 388 -43.70 -0.61 25.76
CA ASP A 388 -42.66 -1.64 25.72
C ASP A 388 -43.30 -3.03 25.59
N ASP A 389 -42.72 -3.90 24.76
CA ASP A 389 -42.83 -5.35 24.89
C ASP A 389 -41.49 -5.98 24.49
N ASP A 390 -40.93 -6.74 25.42
CA ASP A 390 -39.80 -7.64 25.26
C ASP A 390 -40.18 -8.80 24.33
N GLU A 391 -39.52 -8.93 23.18
CA GLU A 391 -39.46 -10.21 22.45
C GLU A 391 -38.06 -10.47 21.90
N GLU A 392 -37.51 -11.63 22.29
CA GLU A 392 -36.32 -12.27 21.73
C GLU A 392 -36.45 -12.44 20.22
N HIS A 393 -35.49 -11.89 19.46
CA HIS A 393 -35.33 -12.19 18.04
C HIS A 393 -34.20 -13.21 17.80
N PRO A 394 -34.49 -14.39 17.23
CA PRO A 394 -33.46 -15.20 16.60
C PRO A 394 -33.17 -14.61 15.21
N ALA A 395 -32.07 -13.86 15.10
CA ALA A 395 -31.52 -13.45 13.81
C ALA A 395 -30.85 -14.66 13.13
N GLY A 396 -31.68 -15.54 12.60
CA GLY A 396 -31.26 -16.67 11.77
C GLY A 396 -32.11 -16.68 10.51
N ASN A 397 -31.45 -16.56 9.37
CA ASN A 397 -31.92 -17.01 8.07
C ASN A 397 -32.70 -16.02 7.17
N ALA A 398 -31.99 -15.01 6.67
CA ALA A 398 -32.33 -14.30 5.42
C ALA A 398 -31.34 -14.61 4.26
N ALA A 399 -30.27 -15.37 4.54
CA ALA A 399 -29.26 -15.74 3.54
C ALA A 399 -29.57 -17.06 2.82
N ASP A 400 -30.21 -18.05 3.48
CA ASP A 400 -30.47 -19.34 2.84
C ASP A 400 -31.68 -19.31 1.90
N GLN A 401 -32.61 -18.36 2.08
CA GLN A 401 -33.75 -18.21 1.17
C GLN A 401 -33.38 -17.62 -0.20
N VAL A 402 -32.25 -16.90 -0.31
CA VAL A 402 -31.76 -16.37 -1.58
C VAL A 402 -30.99 -17.44 -2.38
N ILE A 403 -30.40 -18.41 -1.69
CA ILE A 403 -29.68 -19.54 -2.33
C ILE A 403 -30.67 -20.56 -2.91
N ALA A 404 -31.72 -20.92 -2.16
CA ALA A 404 -32.74 -21.87 -2.62
C ALA A 404 -33.50 -21.39 -3.88
N ALA A 405 -33.79 -20.08 -3.98
CA ALA A 405 -34.46 -19.51 -5.16
C ALA A 405 -33.57 -19.48 -6.43
N SER A 406 -32.25 -19.61 -6.27
CA SER A 406 -31.29 -19.61 -7.39
C SER A 406 -31.03 -21.01 -7.98
N GLU A 407 -31.23 -22.06 -7.19
CA GLU A 407 -31.04 -23.46 -7.61
C GLU A 407 -32.26 -24.02 -8.35
N ASP A 408 -33.48 -23.64 -7.95
CA ASP A 408 -34.70 -24.02 -8.66
C ASP A 408 -34.80 -23.35 -10.05
N ARG A 409 -34.20 -22.17 -10.21
CA ARG A 409 -34.12 -21.49 -11.52
C ARG A 409 -33.09 -22.14 -12.47
N ARG A 410 -32.08 -22.85 -11.95
CA ARG A 410 -31.13 -23.62 -12.78
C ARG A 410 -31.69 -24.98 -13.23
N LYS A 411 -32.65 -25.56 -12.51
CA LYS A 411 -33.26 -26.85 -12.90
C LYS A 411 -34.37 -26.69 -13.94
N SER A 412 -35.03 -25.53 -14.04
CA SER A 412 -36.09 -25.29 -15.03
C SER A 412 -35.58 -24.89 -16.43
N GLU A 413 -34.29 -24.56 -16.58
CA GLU A 413 -33.67 -24.20 -17.87
C GLU A 413 -32.90 -25.35 -18.54
N SER A 414 -32.96 -26.57 -17.98
CA SER A 414 -32.28 -27.76 -18.53
C SER A 414 -33.22 -28.95 -18.78
N THR A 415 -34.50 -28.70 -19.08
CA THR A 415 -35.42 -29.75 -19.59
C THR A 415 -36.02 -29.35 -20.93
#